data_AF-A0A248UP50-F1
#
_entry.id   AF-A0A248UP50-F1
#
_cell.length_a   1.000
_cell.length_b   1.000
_cell.length_c   1.000
_cell.angle_alpha   90.00
_cell.angle_beta   90.00
_cell.angle_gamma   90.00
#
_symmetry.space_group_name_H-M   'P 1'
#
loop_
_entity.id
_entity.type
_entity.pdbx_description
1 polymer ?
#
loop_
_entity_poly.entity_id
_entity_poly.type
_entity_poly.pdbx_seq_one_letter_code
_entity_poly.pdbx_strand_id
1 'polypeptide(L)'
;MNHFDILGRSIADPVVESYLAEHEKLVPTDFRTNAEMGFFGGFDSGFGLQVDSLSAYSTQFEEVRSRSLPDDEERIVSRLSFSGLDAIRAVQRAYPAALPFGLTFEDSSDVVAEKLRTGPFREAKSSTLPEYSAERFDHSYAVGNIVVIAKYDADLRLMAVYLMPADRTMLRATRRKASLPKQKIMPGNVDKVEALRGQIPTPRWRRSMVEGDELFNEADIAVAEAALNAFVDTVKAATSQRDAQAIQAAVKDIVLAINEINGRSGMIETLERDELGVLIDAVVRASGFSLPDDEDITAQWREW
;
A
#
# COMPACT_ATOMS: atom_id res chain seq x y z
N MET A 1 -17.95 -21.95 2.51
CA MET A 1 -16.67 -21.48 3.10
C MET A 1 -16.46 -20.03 2.71
N ASN A 2 -15.80 -19.20 3.51
CA ASN A 2 -15.59 -17.80 3.14
C ASN A 2 -14.35 -17.67 2.24
N HIS A 3 -14.42 -16.92 1.14
CA HIS A 3 -13.30 -16.75 0.20
C HIS A 3 -12.01 -16.31 0.90
N PHE A 4 -12.11 -15.46 1.93
CA PHE A 4 -10.94 -14.96 2.63
C PHE A 4 -10.36 -15.92 3.68
N ASP A 5 -11.01 -17.05 3.97
CA ASP A 5 -10.51 -18.01 4.96
C ASP A 5 -9.19 -18.64 4.53
N ILE A 6 -8.91 -18.67 3.22
CA ILE A 6 -7.70 -19.27 2.66
C ILE A 6 -6.51 -18.31 2.54
N LEU A 7 -6.74 -17.00 2.58
CA LEU A 7 -5.65 -16.01 2.54
C LEU A 7 -4.73 -16.19 3.76
N GLY A 8 -3.42 -16.16 3.52
CA GLY A 8 -2.37 -16.33 4.52
C GLY A 8 -2.14 -17.77 4.99
N ARG A 9 -2.80 -18.77 4.38
CA ARG A 9 -2.61 -20.19 4.69
C ARG A 9 -1.67 -20.87 3.71
N SER A 10 -1.04 -21.94 4.15
CA SER A 10 -0.33 -22.88 3.29
C SER A 10 -1.26 -23.45 2.22
N ILE A 11 -0.76 -23.63 1.01
CA ILE A 11 -1.52 -24.33 -0.03
C ILE A 11 -1.83 -25.80 0.30
N ALA A 12 -1.09 -26.39 1.24
CA ALA A 12 -1.33 -27.73 1.77
C ALA A 12 -2.21 -27.73 3.04
N ASP A 13 -2.76 -26.59 3.43
CA ASP A 13 -3.74 -26.52 4.52
C ASP A 13 -5.06 -27.19 4.09
N PRO A 14 -5.62 -28.13 4.87
CA PRO A 14 -6.88 -28.81 4.54
C PRO A 14 -8.05 -27.88 4.22
N VAL A 15 -8.08 -26.67 4.78
CA VAL A 15 -9.09 -25.64 4.47
C VAL A 15 -8.93 -25.15 3.03
N VAL A 16 -7.69 -24.92 2.60
CA VAL A 16 -7.34 -24.48 1.24
C VAL A 16 -7.63 -25.60 0.24
N GLU A 17 -7.24 -26.83 0.57
CA GLU A 17 -7.51 -28.00 -0.27
C GLU A 17 -9.01 -28.20 -0.49
N SER A 18 -9.80 -28.13 0.59
CA SER A 18 -11.26 -28.26 0.54
C SER A 18 -11.89 -27.14 -0.28
N TYR A 19 -11.43 -25.90 -0.09
CA TYR A 19 -11.92 -24.75 -0.86
C TYR A 19 -11.70 -24.92 -2.35
N LEU A 20 -10.49 -25.33 -2.77
CA LEU A 20 -10.14 -25.49 -4.18
C LEU A 20 -10.88 -26.66 -4.84
N ALA A 21 -11.06 -27.77 -4.11
CA ALA A 21 -11.83 -28.90 -4.57
C ALA A 21 -13.31 -28.54 -4.78
N GLU A 22 -13.89 -27.72 -3.88
CA GLU A 22 -15.28 -27.28 -3.97
C GLU A 22 -15.51 -26.21 -5.05
N HIS A 23 -14.64 -25.21 -5.16
CA HIS A 23 -14.87 -24.04 -6.01
C HIS A 23 -14.44 -24.23 -7.46
N GLU A 24 -13.27 -24.83 -7.70
CA GLU A 24 -12.74 -24.97 -9.07
C GLU A 24 -12.53 -26.43 -9.48
N LYS A 25 -12.82 -27.39 -8.59
CA LYS A 25 -12.51 -28.81 -8.77
C LYS A 25 -11.03 -29.05 -9.10
N LEU A 26 -10.16 -28.20 -8.56
CA LEU A 26 -8.71 -28.28 -8.78
C LEU A 26 -8.05 -29.19 -7.74
N VAL A 27 -6.99 -29.89 -8.13
CA VAL A 27 -6.19 -30.72 -7.22
C VAL A 27 -4.99 -29.90 -6.71
N PRO A 28 -4.77 -29.79 -5.39
CA PRO A 28 -3.67 -29.01 -4.80
C PRO A 28 -2.27 -29.36 -5.33
N THR A 29 -2.03 -30.61 -5.73
CA THR A 29 -0.75 -31.04 -6.33
C THR A 29 -0.45 -30.35 -7.66
N ASP A 30 -1.45 -29.98 -8.45
CA ASP A 30 -1.26 -29.24 -9.71
C ASP A 30 -0.66 -27.84 -9.46
N PHE A 31 -0.83 -27.30 -8.25
CA PHE A 31 -0.27 -26.00 -7.89
C PHE A 31 1.21 -26.09 -7.49
N ARG A 32 1.66 -27.21 -6.91
CA ARG A 32 3.06 -27.37 -6.47
C ARG A 32 4.02 -27.40 -7.65
N THR A 33 3.63 -28.03 -8.75
CA THR A 33 4.42 -28.12 -10.00
C THR A 33 4.36 -26.85 -10.85
N ASN A 34 3.26 -26.09 -10.78
CA ASN A 34 3.09 -24.90 -11.62
C ASN A 34 3.50 -23.59 -10.93
N ALA A 35 3.88 -23.61 -9.64
CA ALA A 35 4.22 -22.44 -8.80
C ALA A 35 5.17 -21.41 -9.44
N GLU A 36 5.96 -21.81 -10.43
CA GLU A 36 6.82 -20.92 -11.21
C GLU A 36 6.06 -19.89 -12.07
N MET A 37 4.75 -20.07 -12.32
CA MET A 37 3.96 -19.17 -13.18
C MET A 37 3.17 -18.05 -12.47
N GLY A 38 3.23 -17.93 -11.14
CA GLY A 38 2.76 -16.73 -10.41
C GLY A 38 1.26 -16.35 -10.52
N PHE A 39 0.43 -17.14 -11.20
CA PHE A 39 -1.02 -16.89 -11.35
C PHE A 39 -1.75 -18.20 -11.66
N PHE A 40 -2.68 -18.64 -10.79
CA PHE A 40 -3.45 -19.87 -10.98
C PHE A 40 -4.95 -19.60 -11.03
N GLY A 41 -5.46 -19.44 -12.23
CA GLY A 41 -6.86 -19.70 -12.57
C GLY A 41 -6.87 -20.76 -13.65
N GLY A 42 -7.95 -21.53 -13.81
CA GLY A 42 -8.15 -22.10 -15.14
C GLY A 42 -8.06 -20.91 -16.10
N PHE A 43 -7.21 -20.96 -17.14
CA PHE A 43 -6.99 -19.82 -18.04
C PHE A 43 -8.31 -19.22 -18.58
N ASP A 44 -9.39 -20.01 -18.48
CA ASP A 44 -10.73 -19.68 -18.90
C ASP A 44 -11.75 -19.54 -17.74
N SER A 45 -11.44 -19.75 -16.45
CA SER A 45 -12.48 -19.85 -15.38
C SER A 45 -12.85 -18.55 -14.67
N GLY A 46 -12.08 -17.47 -14.89
CA GLY A 46 -12.31 -16.17 -14.26
C GLY A 46 -11.95 -16.11 -12.77
N PHE A 47 -11.66 -17.24 -12.12
CA PHE A 47 -11.05 -17.31 -10.79
C PHE A 47 -9.52 -17.30 -10.91
N GLY A 48 -8.83 -16.76 -9.91
CA GLY A 48 -7.37 -16.80 -9.82
C GLY A 48 -6.88 -16.87 -8.37
N LEU A 49 -5.77 -17.57 -8.16
CA LEU A 49 -5.09 -17.70 -6.88
C LEU A 49 -3.60 -17.43 -7.09
N GLN A 50 -3.02 -16.56 -6.26
CA GLN A 50 -1.59 -16.35 -6.18
C GLN A 50 -1.07 -16.91 -4.86
N VAL A 51 0.08 -17.56 -4.94
CA VAL A 51 0.88 -17.96 -3.79
C VAL A 51 2.25 -17.33 -3.87
N ASP A 52 2.83 -17.04 -2.71
CA ASP A 52 4.21 -16.60 -2.57
C ASP A 52 4.99 -17.61 -1.73
N SER A 53 6.31 -17.64 -1.85
CA SER A 53 7.16 -18.38 -0.91
C SER A 53 6.96 -17.85 0.51
N LEU A 54 7.25 -18.67 1.52
CA LEU A 54 7.15 -18.23 2.91
C LEU A 54 7.97 -16.96 3.18
N SER A 55 9.17 -16.85 2.61
CA SER A 55 10.04 -15.67 2.75
C SER A 55 9.47 -14.42 2.09
N ALA A 56 8.98 -14.52 0.86
CA ALA A 56 8.38 -13.40 0.13
C ALA A 56 7.10 -12.93 0.82
N TYR A 57 6.21 -13.86 1.20
CA TYR A 57 4.99 -13.56 1.93
C TYR A 57 5.29 -12.85 3.25
N SER A 58 6.23 -13.37 4.05
CA SER A 58 6.56 -12.82 5.38
C SER A 58 7.22 -11.45 5.30
N THR A 59 7.80 -11.08 4.16
CA THR A 59 8.36 -9.74 3.93
C THR A 59 7.25 -8.70 3.78
N GLN A 60 6.16 -9.05 3.10
CA GLN A 60 5.07 -8.12 2.80
C GLN A 60 3.95 -8.13 3.84
N PHE A 61 3.62 -9.30 4.38
CA PHE A 61 2.49 -9.52 5.27
C PHE A 61 2.95 -9.91 6.68
N GLU A 62 2.13 -9.62 7.68
CA GLU A 62 2.49 -9.86 9.09
C GLU A 62 2.10 -11.27 9.56
N GLU A 63 0.98 -11.81 9.09
CA GLU A 63 0.39 -13.04 9.61
C GLU A 63 0.43 -14.18 8.58
N VAL A 64 1.18 -15.23 8.91
CA VAL A 64 1.09 -16.56 8.29
C VAL A 64 0.17 -17.40 9.16
N ARG A 65 -1.01 -17.72 8.64
CA ARG A 65 -2.10 -18.39 9.38
C ARG A 65 -1.94 -19.90 9.47
N SER A 66 -1.21 -20.50 8.54
CA SER A 66 -0.83 -21.91 8.63
C SER A 66 0.40 -22.24 7.81
N ARG A 67 1.07 -23.31 8.24
CA ARG A 67 2.21 -23.92 7.58
C ARG A 67 2.00 -25.42 7.60
N SER A 68 2.31 -26.08 6.50
CA SER A 68 2.06 -27.52 6.32
C SER A 68 3.16 -28.19 5.50
N LEU A 69 4.17 -27.43 5.04
CA LEU A 69 5.31 -27.91 4.26
C LEU A 69 6.63 -27.36 4.82
N PRO A 70 7.78 -27.97 4.46
CA PRO A 70 9.10 -27.38 4.71
C PRO A 70 9.24 -25.98 4.08
N ASP A 71 10.05 -25.10 4.67
CA ASP A 71 10.10 -23.65 4.37
C ASP A 71 10.41 -23.32 2.90
N ASP A 72 11.25 -24.13 2.24
CA ASP A 72 11.63 -24.01 0.83
C ASP A 72 10.52 -24.47 -0.14
N GLU A 73 9.70 -25.41 0.31
CA GLU A 73 8.51 -25.89 -0.41
C GLU A 73 7.23 -25.12 -0.04
N GLU A 74 7.24 -24.38 1.08
CA GLU A 74 6.08 -23.71 1.62
C GLU A 74 5.61 -22.59 0.70
N ARG A 75 4.30 -22.61 0.42
CA ARG A 75 3.63 -21.64 -0.47
C ARG A 75 2.39 -21.12 0.23
N ILE A 76 2.37 -19.82 0.48
CA ILE A 76 1.31 -19.14 1.23
C ILE A 76 0.40 -18.40 0.26
N VAL A 77 -0.92 -18.59 0.37
CA VAL A 77 -1.90 -17.90 -0.46
C VAL A 77 -1.91 -16.40 -0.14
N SER A 78 -1.51 -15.57 -1.11
CA SER A 78 -1.38 -14.13 -0.93
C SER A 78 -2.46 -13.31 -1.62
N ARG A 79 -3.11 -13.85 -2.66
CA ARG A 79 -4.17 -13.16 -3.37
C ARG A 79 -5.19 -14.13 -3.97
N LEU A 80 -6.45 -13.71 -3.92
CA LEU A 80 -7.52 -14.27 -4.75
C LEU A 80 -7.98 -13.25 -5.77
N SER A 81 -8.39 -13.73 -6.92
CA SER A 81 -8.86 -12.91 -8.04
C SER A 81 -10.16 -13.49 -8.58
N PHE A 82 -11.11 -12.61 -8.87
CA PHE A 82 -12.36 -12.93 -9.56
C PHE A 82 -12.52 -11.94 -10.69
N SER A 83 -12.78 -12.44 -11.90
CA SER A 83 -12.83 -11.62 -13.11
C SER A 83 -14.06 -11.97 -13.93
N GLY A 84 -14.66 -10.93 -14.50
CA GLY A 84 -15.76 -11.03 -15.45
C GLY A 84 -15.25 -11.44 -16.83
N LEU A 85 -16.12 -11.29 -17.83
CA LEU A 85 -15.74 -11.48 -19.22
C LEU A 85 -14.78 -10.35 -19.62
N ASP A 86 -13.58 -10.71 -20.08
CA ASP A 86 -12.66 -9.76 -20.68
C ASP A 86 -12.75 -9.89 -22.21
N ALA A 87 -13.38 -8.91 -22.86
CA ALA A 87 -13.53 -8.90 -24.32
C ALA A 87 -12.19 -8.93 -25.09
N ILE A 88 -11.08 -8.60 -24.43
CA ILE A 88 -9.73 -8.66 -25.00
C ILE A 88 -9.19 -10.11 -24.97
N ARG A 89 -9.59 -10.90 -23.98
CA ARG A 89 -9.18 -12.30 -23.82
C ARG A 89 -10.32 -13.21 -24.21
N ALA A 90 -10.45 -13.49 -25.51
CA ALA A 90 -11.58 -14.23 -26.09
C ALA A 90 -11.88 -15.61 -25.45
N VAL A 91 -10.90 -16.24 -24.80
CA VAL A 91 -11.07 -17.55 -24.12
C VAL A 91 -11.52 -17.44 -22.67
N GLN A 92 -11.42 -16.26 -22.05
CA GLN A 92 -11.75 -16.05 -20.64
C GLN A 92 -13.27 -16.11 -20.44
N ARG A 93 -13.72 -16.97 -19.52
CA ARG A 93 -15.10 -16.98 -19.03
C ARG A 93 -15.17 -16.17 -17.74
N ALA A 94 -16.33 -15.56 -17.51
CA ALA A 94 -16.59 -14.91 -16.23
C ALA A 94 -16.62 -15.94 -15.10
N TYR A 95 -16.17 -15.50 -13.92
CA TYR A 95 -16.38 -16.24 -12.69
C TYR A 95 -17.88 -16.48 -12.46
N PRO A 96 -18.34 -17.74 -12.34
CA PRO A 96 -19.77 -18.06 -12.42
C PRO A 96 -20.52 -17.96 -11.09
N ALA A 97 -19.80 -17.85 -9.96
CA ALA A 97 -20.40 -17.85 -8.63
C ALA A 97 -20.53 -16.42 -8.05
N ALA A 98 -21.20 -16.32 -6.90
CA ALA A 98 -21.37 -15.05 -6.20
C ALA A 98 -20.01 -14.47 -5.80
N LEU A 99 -19.82 -13.16 -6.02
CA LEU A 99 -18.61 -12.48 -5.60
C LEU A 99 -18.62 -12.21 -4.08
N PRO A 100 -17.43 -12.06 -3.47
CA PRO A 100 -17.32 -11.63 -2.07
C PRO A 100 -18.06 -10.31 -1.83
N PHE A 101 -18.53 -10.11 -0.59
CA PHE A 101 -19.24 -8.91 -0.14
C PHE A 101 -20.56 -8.61 -0.89
N GLY A 102 -21.11 -9.57 -1.65
CA GLY A 102 -22.32 -9.36 -2.44
C GLY A 102 -22.11 -8.47 -3.66
N LEU A 103 -20.85 -8.30 -4.08
CA LEU A 103 -20.51 -7.58 -5.31
C LEU A 103 -21.09 -8.31 -6.53
N THR A 104 -21.23 -7.57 -7.62
CA THR A 104 -21.68 -8.09 -8.91
C THR A 104 -20.89 -7.38 -9.99
N PHE A 105 -20.43 -8.12 -11.00
CA PHE A 105 -19.84 -7.47 -12.18
C PHE A 105 -20.83 -6.46 -12.76
N GLU A 106 -20.32 -5.38 -13.34
CA GLU A 106 -21.10 -4.20 -13.78
C GLU A 106 -21.61 -3.27 -12.67
N ASP A 107 -21.43 -3.61 -11.39
CA ASP A 107 -21.65 -2.65 -10.30
C ASP A 107 -20.84 -1.38 -10.59
N SER A 108 -21.47 -0.21 -10.52
CA SER A 108 -20.76 1.07 -10.59
C SER A 108 -19.87 1.25 -9.36
N SER A 109 -18.81 2.06 -9.47
CA SER A 109 -17.91 2.39 -8.34
C SER A 109 -18.64 2.81 -7.06
N ASP A 110 -19.71 3.59 -7.17
CA ASP A 110 -20.51 4.05 -6.01
C ASP A 110 -21.22 2.89 -5.29
N VAL A 111 -21.82 1.99 -6.07
CA VAL A 111 -22.46 0.76 -5.56
C VAL A 111 -21.44 -0.16 -4.90
N VAL A 112 -20.23 -0.27 -5.47
CA VAL A 112 -19.15 -1.04 -4.84
C VAL A 112 -18.78 -0.43 -3.48
N ALA A 113 -18.60 0.89 -3.39
CA ALA A 113 -18.30 1.57 -2.12
C ALA A 113 -19.41 1.37 -1.08
N GLU A 114 -20.68 1.42 -1.50
CA GLU A 114 -21.85 1.13 -0.65
C GLU A 114 -21.83 -0.30 -0.12
N LYS A 115 -21.65 -1.30 -1.00
CA LYS A 115 -21.60 -2.72 -0.64
C LYS A 115 -20.42 -3.03 0.30
N LEU A 116 -19.26 -2.41 0.07
CA LEU A 116 -18.08 -2.52 0.94
C LEU A 116 -18.18 -1.68 2.21
N ARG A 117 -19.16 -0.76 2.28
CA ARG A 117 -19.39 0.17 3.40
C ARG A 117 -18.19 1.05 3.71
N THR A 118 -17.38 1.35 2.70
CA THR A 118 -16.20 2.21 2.80
C THR A 118 -15.87 2.80 1.44
N GLY A 119 -15.35 4.03 1.43
CA GLY A 119 -14.75 4.62 0.25
C GLY A 119 -13.37 4.02 -0.06
N PRO A 120 -12.86 4.19 -1.29
CA PRO A 120 -11.51 3.77 -1.63
C PRO A 120 -10.49 4.63 -0.90
N PHE A 121 -9.39 4.01 -0.45
CA PHE A 121 -8.24 4.74 0.11
C PHE A 121 -7.18 5.05 -0.94
N ARG A 122 -7.27 4.42 -2.12
CA ARG A 122 -6.41 4.64 -3.28
C ARG A 122 -7.21 4.44 -4.55
N GLU A 123 -7.05 5.35 -5.49
CA GLU A 123 -7.57 5.25 -6.85
C GLU A 123 -6.38 5.40 -7.80
N ALA A 124 -6.31 4.54 -8.82
CA ALA A 124 -5.23 4.55 -9.79
C ALA A 124 -5.75 4.16 -11.18
N LYS A 125 -5.00 4.50 -12.23
CA LYS A 125 -5.17 3.87 -13.54
C LYS A 125 -4.37 2.57 -13.56
N SER A 126 -4.94 1.51 -14.11
CA SER A 126 -4.28 0.21 -14.16
C SER A 126 -3.08 0.26 -15.11
N SER A 127 -1.86 0.19 -14.56
CA SER A 127 -0.61 0.26 -15.32
C SER A 127 -0.19 -1.06 -15.98
N THR A 128 -0.95 -2.13 -15.76
CA THR A 128 -0.60 -3.51 -16.13
C THR A 128 -1.29 -4.01 -17.39
N LEU A 129 -1.94 -3.12 -18.13
CA LEU A 129 -2.61 -3.48 -19.37
C LEU A 129 -1.75 -3.16 -20.60
N PRO A 130 -1.78 -4.01 -21.64
CA PRO A 130 -1.22 -3.68 -22.93
C PRO A 130 -1.78 -2.35 -23.47
N GLU A 131 -0.99 -1.60 -24.23
CA GLU A 131 -1.37 -0.29 -24.84
C GLU A 131 -2.71 -0.32 -25.60
N TYR A 132 -3.16 -1.50 -26.04
CA TYR A 132 -4.42 -1.70 -26.77
C TYR A 132 -5.64 -2.00 -25.88
N SER A 133 -5.51 -2.01 -24.56
CA SER A 133 -6.63 -2.25 -23.66
C SER A 133 -7.37 -0.95 -23.34
N ALA A 134 -8.70 -0.99 -23.26
CA ALA A 134 -9.50 0.13 -22.77
C ALA A 134 -8.96 0.58 -21.39
N GLU A 135 -8.95 1.90 -21.13
CA GLU A 135 -8.53 2.43 -19.83
C GLU A 135 -9.29 1.70 -18.71
N ARG A 136 -8.54 1.16 -17.75
CA ARG A 136 -9.11 0.55 -16.55
C ARG A 136 -8.66 1.31 -15.32
N PHE A 137 -9.57 1.43 -14.37
CA PHE A 137 -9.33 2.08 -13.09
C PHE A 137 -9.26 1.03 -12.00
N ASP A 138 -8.34 1.22 -11.05
CA ASP A 138 -8.14 0.35 -9.90
C ASP A 138 -8.46 1.15 -8.64
N HIS A 139 -9.50 0.77 -7.91
CA HIS A 139 -9.81 1.34 -6.61
C HIS A 139 -9.52 0.32 -5.51
N SER A 140 -8.75 0.73 -4.50
CA SER A 140 -8.40 -0.10 -3.35
C SER A 140 -9.20 0.31 -2.12
N TYR A 141 -9.80 -0.68 -1.46
CA TYR A 141 -10.67 -0.52 -0.30
C TYR A 141 -10.11 -1.30 0.89
N ALA A 142 -10.20 -0.70 2.08
CA ALA A 142 -9.80 -1.31 3.33
C ALA A 142 -11.02 -1.94 4.02
N VAL A 143 -11.13 -3.27 4.01
CA VAL A 143 -12.26 -3.98 4.60
C VAL A 143 -11.74 -4.91 5.71
N GLY A 144 -11.70 -4.39 6.94
CA GLY A 144 -11.06 -5.08 8.05
C GLY A 144 -9.55 -5.25 7.80
N ASN A 145 -9.06 -6.49 7.88
CA ASN A 145 -7.65 -6.84 7.59
C ASN A 145 -7.44 -7.29 6.13
N ILE A 146 -8.36 -6.94 5.24
CA ILE A 146 -8.34 -7.32 3.82
C ILE A 146 -8.31 -6.05 2.98
N VAL A 147 -7.49 -6.07 1.94
CA VAL A 147 -7.54 -5.11 0.84
C VAL A 147 -8.39 -5.72 -0.27
N VAL A 148 -9.43 -4.99 -0.65
CA VAL A 148 -10.25 -5.31 -1.83
C VAL A 148 -9.82 -4.35 -2.94
N ILE A 149 -9.29 -4.89 -4.04
CA ILE A 149 -8.96 -4.10 -5.23
C ILE A 149 -10.04 -4.37 -6.26
N ALA A 150 -10.85 -3.36 -6.53
CA ALA A 150 -11.84 -3.38 -7.58
C ALA A 150 -11.25 -2.78 -8.85
N LYS A 151 -11.33 -3.53 -9.95
CA LYS A 151 -10.95 -3.05 -11.29
C LYS A 151 -12.20 -2.68 -12.06
N TYR A 152 -12.16 -1.54 -12.71
CA TYR A 152 -13.25 -1.00 -13.50
C TYR A 152 -12.85 -0.76 -14.95
N ASP A 153 -13.84 -0.76 -15.84
CA ASP A 153 -13.68 -0.24 -17.19
C ASP A 153 -13.72 1.31 -17.25
N ALA A 154 -13.77 1.86 -18.46
CA ALA A 154 -13.82 3.30 -18.69
C ALA A 154 -15.08 3.99 -18.15
N ASP A 155 -16.17 3.23 -17.96
CA ASP A 155 -17.46 3.71 -17.44
C ASP A 155 -17.61 3.46 -15.93
N LEU A 156 -16.50 3.10 -15.25
CA LEU A 156 -16.45 2.73 -13.84
C LEU A 156 -17.36 1.55 -13.48
N ARG A 157 -17.48 0.57 -14.39
CA ARG A 157 -18.20 -0.70 -14.19
C ARG A 157 -17.25 -1.79 -13.72
N LEU A 158 -17.65 -2.52 -12.68
CA LEU A 158 -16.81 -3.52 -12.03
C LEU A 158 -16.51 -4.69 -12.97
N MET A 159 -15.23 -4.89 -13.30
CA MET A 159 -14.73 -5.95 -14.19
C MET A 159 -13.97 -7.05 -13.45
N ALA A 160 -13.29 -6.72 -12.35
CA ALA A 160 -12.58 -7.70 -11.55
C ALA A 160 -12.49 -7.26 -10.08
N VAL A 161 -12.35 -8.24 -9.19
CA VAL A 161 -12.17 -8.05 -7.76
C VAL A 161 -11.00 -8.90 -7.31
N TYR A 162 -10.01 -8.28 -6.69
CA TYR A 162 -8.90 -8.98 -6.04
C TYR A 162 -9.00 -8.82 -4.52
N LEU A 163 -8.70 -9.90 -3.82
CA LEU A 163 -8.64 -9.93 -2.35
C LEU A 163 -7.21 -10.24 -1.93
N MET A 164 -6.67 -9.42 -1.02
CA MET A 164 -5.34 -9.63 -0.44
C MET A 164 -5.40 -9.35 1.07
N PRO A 165 -4.54 -9.98 1.89
CA PRO A 165 -4.32 -9.52 3.25
C PRO A 165 -3.85 -8.06 3.23
N ALA A 166 -4.21 -7.29 4.26
CA ALA A 166 -3.57 -6.00 4.49
C ALA A 166 -2.08 -6.22 4.71
N ASP A 167 -1.25 -5.48 3.96
CA ASP A 167 0.19 -5.53 4.13
C ASP A 167 0.62 -4.89 5.46
N ARG A 168 1.89 -5.12 5.82
CA ARG A 168 2.49 -4.60 7.04
C ARG A 168 2.37 -3.08 7.13
N THR A 169 2.55 -2.35 6.03
CA THR A 169 2.49 -0.89 6.00
C THR A 169 1.10 -0.38 6.38
N MET A 170 0.06 -0.95 5.80
CA MET A 170 -1.33 -0.60 6.08
C MET A 170 -1.75 -0.98 7.51
N LEU A 171 -1.35 -2.16 8.00
CA LEU A 171 -1.63 -2.58 9.38
C LEU A 171 -0.94 -1.66 10.40
N ARG A 172 0.33 -1.31 10.16
CA ARG A 172 1.07 -0.35 10.99
C ARG A 172 0.38 1.02 10.99
N ALA A 173 0.02 1.55 9.82
CA ALA A 173 -0.72 2.81 9.71
C ALA A 173 -2.06 2.79 10.48
N THR A 174 -2.80 1.68 10.40
CA THR A 174 -4.07 1.50 11.13
C THR A 174 -3.85 1.49 12.64
N ARG A 175 -2.86 0.72 13.12
CA ARG A 175 -2.48 0.67 14.54
C ARG A 175 -2.02 2.03 15.05
N ARG A 176 -1.23 2.76 14.25
CA ARG A 176 -0.78 4.12 14.55
C ARG A 176 -1.96 5.07 14.69
N LYS A 177 -2.89 5.06 13.74
CA LYS A 177 -4.09 5.90 13.81
C LYS A 177 -4.91 5.62 15.07
N ALA A 178 -5.05 4.35 15.45
CA ALA A 178 -5.73 3.94 16.67
C ALA A 178 -4.96 4.33 17.96
N SER A 179 -3.63 4.49 17.90
CA SER A 179 -2.79 4.87 19.04
C SER A 179 -2.62 6.38 19.20
N LEU A 180 -2.95 7.21 18.19
CA LEU A 180 -2.82 8.68 18.26
C LEU A 180 -3.40 9.31 19.53
N PRO A 181 -4.60 8.95 20.01
CA PRO A 181 -5.15 9.55 21.23
C PRO A 181 -4.35 9.24 22.50
N LYS A 182 -3.47 8.23 22.45
CA LYS A 182 -2.60 7.79 23.56
C LYS A 182 -1.18 8.36 23.44
N GLN A 183 -0.86 9.08 22.36
CA GLN A 183 0.47 9.64 22.15
C GLN A 183 0.78 10.74 23.17
N LYS A 184 1.97 10.65 23.78
CA LYS A 184 2.40 11.60 24.80
C LYS A 184 3.29 12.67 24.19
N ILE A 185 2.68 13.72 23.67
CA ILE A 185 3.40 14.90 23.19
C ILE A 185 3.91 15.73 24.38
N MET A 186 5.14 16.23 24.28
CA MET A 186 5.80 17.01 25.33
C MET A 186 5.88 18.50 24.92
N PRO A 187 4.98 19.38 25.44
CA PRO A 187 5.00 20.81 25.07
C PRO A 187 6.32 21.52 25.35
N GLY A 188 7.08 21.06 26.35
CA GLY A 188 8.40 21.63 26.65
C GLY A 188 9.48 21.32 25.60
N ASN A 189 9.17 20.53 24.57
CA ASN A 189 10.13 20.17 23.52
C ASN A 189 10.07 21.08 22.28
N VAL A 190 9.30 22.17 22.30
CA VAL A 190 9.19 23.13 21.17
C VAL A 190 10.56 23.59 20.67
N ASP A 191 11.49 23.90 21.56
CA ASP A 191 12.85 24.33 21.19
C ASP A 191 13.67 23.20 20.57
N LYS A 192 13.42 21.94 20.96
CA LYS A 192 14.06 20.77 20.36
C LYS A 192 13.59 20.55 18.93
N VAL A 193 12.30 20.75 18.68
CA VAL A 193 11.74 20.71 17.33
C VAL A 193 12.34 21.83 16.48
N GLU A 194 12.39 23.07 16.99
CA GLU A 194 12.98 24.20 16.27
C GLU A 194 14.46 24.01 15.95
N ALA A 195 15.24 23.45 16.88
CA ALA A 195 16.67 23.21 16.69
C ALA A 195 16.99 22.32 15.47
N LEU A 196 16.05 21.44 15.07
CA LEU A 196 16.20 20.57 13.91
C LEU A 196 16.06 21.29 12.57
N ARG A 197 15.59 22.55 12.55
CA ARG A 197 15.56 23.35 11.31
C ARG A 197 16.94 23.49 10.66
N GLY A 198 18.00 23.50 11.48
CA GLY A 198 19.39 23.53 10.99
C GLY A 198 19.82 22.25 10.25
N GLN A 199 19.02 21.19 10.28
CA GLN A 199 19.27 19.92 9.59
C GLN A 199 18.51 19.79 8.27
N ILE A 200 17.77 20.83 7.86
CA ILE A 200 17.14 20.85 6.54
C ILE A 200 18.23 20.67 5.45
N PRO A 201 18.08 19.72 4.51
CA PRO A 201 19.16 19.33 3.60
C PRO A 201 19.34 20.28 2.39
N THR A 202 18.37 21.17 2.14
CA THR A 202 18.37 22.07 0.97
C THR A 202 19.62 22.95 0.80
N PRO A 203 20.36 23.39 1.85
CA PRO A 203 21.63 24.07 1.67
C PRO A 203 22.71 23.18 1.04
N ARG A 204 22.70 21.86 1.29
CA ARG A 204 23.59 20.91 0.61
C ARG A 204 23.17 20.77 -0.84
N TRP A 205 21.88 20.60 -1.12
CA TRP A 205 21.36 20.47 -2.49
C TRP A 205 21.74 21.67 -3.36
N ARG A 206 21.63 22.90 -2.83
CA ARG A 206 22.10 24.11 -3.53
C ARG A 206 23.61 24.10 -3.80
N ARG A 207 24.40 23.57 -2.87
CA ARG A 207 25.85 23.44 -3.07
C ARG A 207 26.16 22.46 -4.19
N SER A 208 25.53 21.29 -4.20
CA SER A 208 25.65 20.29 -5.26
C SER A 208 25.26 20.87 -6.62
N MET A 209 24.14 21.62 -6.69
CA MET A 209 23.73 22.34 -7.90
C MET A 209 24.82 23.31 -8.41
N VAL A 210 25.42 24.10 -7.52
CA VAL A 210 26.52 25.03 -7.87
C VAL A 210 27.79 24.28 -8.31
N GLU A 211 28.02 23.09 -7.77
CA GLU A 211 29.12 22.20 -8.14
C GLU A 211 28.88 21.47 -9.48
N GLY A 212 27.71 21.67 -10.11
CA GLY A 212 27.39 21.17 -11.44
C GLY A 212 26.52 19.91 -11.44
N ASP A 213 25.91 19.55 -10.32
CA ASP A 213 24.95 18.46 -10.25
C ASP A 213 23.62 18.87 -10.93
N GLU A 214 23.34 18.23 -12.07
CA GLU A 214 22.14 18.50 -12.89
C GLU A 214 20.86 17.89 -12.30
N LEU A 215 20.95 17.06 -11.25
CA LEU A 215 19.80 16.52 -10.53
C LEU A 215 18.97 17.64 -9.88
N PHE A 216 19.64 18.72 -9.48
CA PHE A 216 19.06 19.80 -8.71
C PHE A 216 18.74 21.02 -9.56
N ASN A 217 17.62 21.67 -9.24
CA ASN A 217 17.30 22.99 -9.76
C ASN A 217 16.75 23.89 -8.64
N GLU A 218 17.00 25.20 -8.74
CA GLU A 218 16.65 26.13 -7.67
C GLU A 218 15.14 26.21 -7.42
N ALA A 219 14.31 26.03 -8.45
CA ALA A 219 12.86 26.11 -8.30
C ALA A 219 12.33 24.98 -7.40
N ASP A 220 12.75 23.74 -7.65
CA ASP A 220 12.35 22.59 -6.84
C ASP A 220 13.00 22.60 -5.45
N ILE A 221 14.26 23.02 -5.34
CA ILE A 221 14.91 23.20 -4.03
C ILE A 221 14.16 24.23 -3.18
N ALA A 222 13.75 25.37 -3.76
CA ALA A 222 13.02 26.40 -3.03
C ALA A 222 11.64 25.91 -2.56
N VAL A 223 10.94 25.12 -3.38
CA VAL A 223 9.66 24.49 -2.99
C VAL A 223 9.88 23.49 -1.86
N ALA A 224 10.89 22.63 -1.96
CA ALA A 224 11.22 21.68 -0.89
C ALA A 224 11.59 22.38 0.42
N GLU A 225 12.39 23.45 0.36
CA GLU A 225 12.80 24.23 1.52
C GLU A 225 11.59 24.88 2.20
N ALA A 226 10.68 25.47 1.43
CA ALA A 226 9.46 26.05 1.96
C ALA A 226 8.59 25.00 2.64
N ALA A 227 8.40 23.83 2.02
CA ALA A 227 7.62 22.73 2.58
C ALA A 227 8.24 22.19 3.87
N LEU A 228 9.57 22.00 3.91
CA LEU A 228 10.28 21.51 5.09
C LEU A 228 10.23 22.50 6.26
N ASN A 229 10.34 23.81 5.98
CA ASN A 229 10.18 24.83 7.01
C ASN A 229 8.74 24.86 7.56
N ALA A 230 7.74 24.79 6.69
CA ALA A 230 6.33 24.73 7.09
C ALA A 230 6.00 23.48 7.91
N PHE A 231 6.63 22.35 7.57
CA PHE A 231 6.54 21.12 8.35
C PHE A 231 7.07 21.31 9.77
N VAL A 232 8.28 21.85 9.94
CA VAL A 232 8.85 22.13 11.27
C VAL A 232 7.96 23.09 12.07
N ASP A 233 7.46 24.17 11.44
CA ASP A 233 6.56 25.13 12.08
C ASP A 233 5.25 24.48 12.56
N THR A 234 4.67 23.62 11.73
CA THR A 234 3.43 22.90 12.06
C THR A 234 3.65 21.92 13.20
N VAL A 235 4.72 21.13 13.17
CA VAL A 235 5.06 20.19 14.26
C VAL A 235 5.35 20.94 15.56
N LYS A 236 6.02 22.10 15.49
CA LYS A 236 6.30 22.95 16.65
C LYS A 236 5.00 23.49 17.28
N ALA A 237 4.08 24.00 16.47
CA ALA A 237 2.78 24.46 16.92
C ALA A 237 1.96 23.31 17.55
N ALA A 238 1.90 22.17 16.87
CA ALA A 238 1.22 20.97 17.35
C ALA A 238 1.84 20.42 18.64
N THR A 239 3.17 20.49 18.79
CA THR A 239 3.89 20.13 20.02
C THR A 239 3.42 20.97 21.20
N SER A 240 3.31 22.28 21.00
CA SER A 240 2.80 23.21 22.02
C SER A 240 1.37 22.86 22.45
N GLN A 241 0.54 22.46 21.48
CA GLN A 241 -0.88 22.15 21.67
C GLN A 241 -1.15 20.70 22.12
N ARG A 242 -0.11 19.85 22.17
CA ARG A 242 -0.22 18.39 22.40
C ARG A 242 -1.05 17.67 21.34
N ASP A 243 -1.01 18.15 20.12
CA ASP A 243 -1.84 17.63 19.03
C ASP A 243 -1.08 16.60 18.20
N ALA A 244 -1.22 15.32 18.58
CA ALA A 244 -0.63 14.21 17.84
C ALA A 244 -1.25 14.04 16.43
N GLN A 245 -2.51 14.45 16.24
CA GLN A 245 -3.17 14.36 14.93
C GLN A 245 -2.59 15.40 13.97
N ALA A 246 -2.37 16.63 14.44
CA ALA A 246 -1.72 17.68 13.66
C ALA A 246 -0.28 17.32 13.29
N ILE A 247 0.47 16.63 14.17
CA ILE A 247 1.81 16.10 13.83
C ILE A 247 1.72 15.06 12.71
N GLN A 248 0.77 14.12 12.79
CA GLN A 248 0.58 13.12 11.74
C GLN A 248 0.16 13.76 10.40
N ALA A 249 -0.73 14.76 10.45
CA ALA A 249 -1.13 15.51 9.26
C ALA A 249 0.06 16.25 8.64
N ALA A 250 0.90 16.90 9.45
CA ALA A 250 2.11 17.56 8.97
C ALA A 250 3.06 16.59 8.26
N VAL A 251 3.22 15.36 8.77
CA VAL A 251 4.02 14.31 8.12
C VAL A 251 3.43 13.91 6.77
N LYS A 252 2.10 13.73 6.69
CA LYS A 252 1.44 13.43 5.42
C LYS A 252 1.70 14.54 4.41
N ASP A 253 1.48 15.79 4.80
CA ASP A 253 1.56 16.95 3.91
C ASP A 253 2.98 17.14 3.36
N ILE A 254 4.02 16.98 4.20
CA ILE A 254 5.40 17.05 3.71
C ILE A 254 5.72 15.92 2.74
N VAL A 255 5.30 14.68 3.02
CA VAL A 255 5.58 13.54 2.14
C VAL A 255 4.92 13.74 0.77
N LEU A 256 3.66 14.20 0.74
CA LEU A 256 2.97 14.49 -0.52
C LEU A 256 3.63 15.64 -1.30
N ALA A 257 4.08 16.69 -0.63
CA ALA A 257 4.82 17.77 -1.27
C ALA A 257 6.14 17.26 -1.90
N ILE A 258 6.87 16.37 -1.21
CA ILE A 258 8.09 15.77 -1.77
C ILE A 258 7.77 14.82 -2.93
N ASN A 259 6.70 14.03 -2.86
CA ASN A 259 6.26 13.17 -3.98
C ASN A 259 6.01 14.02 -5.24
N GLU A 260 5.33 15.17 -5.10
CA GLU A 260 5.08 16.07 -6.22
C GLU A 260 6.38 16.59 -6.84
N ILE A 261 7.32 17.05 -6.02
CA ILE A 261 8.63 17.53 -6.48
C ILE A 261 9.37 16.41 -7.24
N ASN A 262 9.41 15.21 -6.67
CA ASN A 262 10.05 14.06 -7.29
C ASN A 262 9.37 13.66 -8.61
N GLY A 263 8.04 13.71 -8.67
CA GLY A 263 7.29 13.42 -9.90
C GLY A 263 7.58 14.40 -11.05
N ARG A 264 7.99 15.63 -10.75
CA ARG A 264 8.35 16.64 -11.76
C ARG A 264 9.80 16.53 -12.23
N SER A 265 10.73 16.31 -11.31
CA SER A 265 12.16 16.50 -11.55
C SER A 265 13.01 15.25 -11.39
N GLY A 266 12.51 14.22 -10.69
CA GLY A 266 13.32 13.08 -10.26
C GLY A 266 14.37 13.43 -9.20
N MET A 267 14.32 14.63 -8.61
CA MET A 267 15.33 15.14 -7.67
C MET A 267 15.55 14.27 -6.41
N ILE A 268 14.62 13.35 -6.09
CA ILE A 268 14.64 12.59 -4.85
C ILE A 268 15.15 11.16 -5.11
N GLU A 269 16.47 11.02 -5.12
CA GLU A 269 17.18 9.75 -5.22
C GLU A 269 17.58 9.20 -3.84
N THR A 270 18.27 8.05 -3.79
CA THR A 270 18.59 7.33 -2.55
C THR A 270 19.13 8.21 -1.42
N LEU A 271 20.05 9.14 -1.72
CA LEU A 271 20.66 10.00 -0.70
C LEU A 271 19.65 11.00 -0.11
N GLU A 272 18.89 11.68 -0.97
CA GLU A 272 17.90 12.68 -0.59
C GLU A 272 16.75 12.01 0.18
N ARG A 273 16.39 10.78 -0.20
CA ARG A 273 15.41 9.96 0.51
C ARG A 273 15.83 9.69 1.94
N ASP A 274 17.08 9.31 2.14
CA ASP A 274 17.65 9.05 3.47
C ASP A 274 17.70 10.33 4.30
N GLU A 275 18.15 11.45 3.74
CA GLU A 275 18.19 12.75 4.42
C GLU A 275 16.79 13.21 4.88
N LEU A 276 15.80 13.10 4.01
CA LEU A 276 14.41 13.46 4.31
C LEU A 276 13.81 12.52 5.35
N GLY A 277 14.06 11.20 5.23
CA GLY A 277 13.62 10.21 6.19
C GLY A 277 14.16 10.49 7.60
N VAL A 278 15.46 10.75 7.71
CA VAL A 278 16.15 11.08 8.98
C VAL A 278 15.59 12.37 9.59
N LEU A 279 15.43 13.42 8.80
CA LEU A 279 14.91 14.70 9.28
C LEU A 279 13.47 14.57 9.79
N ILE A 280 12.58 13.95 9.00
CA ILE A 280 11.16 13.82 9.36
C ILE A 280 11.01 12.99 10.64
N ASP A 281 11.73 11.87 10.76
CA ASP A 281 11.71 11.04 11.96
C ASP A 281 12.23 11.82 13.18
N ALA A 282 13.37 12.51 13.05
CA ALA A 282 13.95 13.30 14.12
C ALA A 282 12.99 14.41 14.61
N VAL A 283 12.34 15.14 13.70
CA VAL A 283 11.39 16.21 14.02
C VAL A 283 10.17 15.67 14.77
N VAL A 284 9.62 14.55 14.30
CA VAL A 284 8.48 13.91 14.97
C VAL A 284 8.87 13.42 16.36
N ARG A 285 9.99 12.71 16.50
CA ARG A 285 10.46 12.19 17.80
C ARG A 285 10.81 13.31 18.77
N ALA A 286 11.36 14.43 18.29
CA ALA A 286 11.65 15.58 19.13
C ALA A 286 10.40 16.13 19.84
N SER A 287 9.22 16.05 19.22
CA SER A 287 7.96 16.46 19.86
C SER A 287 7.56 15.60 21.08
N GLY A 288 8.21 14.45 21.29
CA GLY A 288 7.82 13.42 22.25
C GLY A 288 6.89 12.35 21.67
N PHE A 289 6.55 12.44 20.38
CA PHE A 289 5.78 11.41 19.68
C PHE A 289 6.55 10.08 19.70
N SER A 290 5.89 9.01 20.14
CA SER A 290 6.51 7.70 20.27
C SER A 290 6.27 6.86 19.02
N LEU A 291 7.35 6.44 18.39
CA LEU A 291 7.39 5.49 17.29
C LEU A 291 8.30 4.32 17.68
N PRO A 292 7.89 3.06 17.44
CA PRO A 292 8.79 1.93 17.41
C PRO A 292 10.03 2.20 16.55
N ASP A 293 11.14 1.55 16.87
CA ASP A 293 12.41 1.77 16.16
C ASP A 293 12.38 1.26 14.71
N ASP A 294 11.50 0.30 14.40
CA ASP A 294 11.31 -0.28 13.07
C ASP A 294 10.14 0.33 12.27
N GLU A 295 9.53 1.40 12.81
CA GLU A 295 8.36 2.04 12.21
C GLU A 295 8.75 3.33 11.46
N ASP A 296 8.63 3.28 10.14
CA ASP A 296 8.70 4.47 9.30
C ASP A 296 7.34 5.20 9.29
N ILE A 297 7.32 6.43 9.82
CA ILE A 297 6.11 7.23 9.89
C ILE A 297 5.62 7.72 8.51
N THR A 298 6.50 7.76 7.52
CA THR A 298 6.18 8.27 6.17
C THR A 298 5.70 7.19 5.20
N ALA A 299 5.98 5.91 5.49
CA ALA A 299 5.83 4.79 4.56
C ALA A 299 4.42 4.66 3.95
N GLN A 300 3.39 5.15 4.63
CA GLN A 300 2.01 5.12 4.12
C GLN A 300 1.81 6.01 2.89
N TRP A 301 2.53 7.14 2.79
CA TRP A 301 2.31 8.15 1.75
C TRP A 301 3.50 8.28 0.80
N ARG A 302 4.65 7.70 1.13
CA ARG A 302 5.87 7.84 0.36
C ARG A 302 5.76 7.08 -0.97
N GLU A 303 6.03 7.78 -2.06
CA GLU A 303 6.06 7.21 -3.42
C GLU A 303 7.47 7.26 -4.05
N TRP A 304 8.41 7.97 -3.42
CA TRP A 304 9.83 7.97 -3.77
C TRP A 304 10.56 6.83 -3.08
#